data_AF-A0A2N0VCD9-F1
#
_entry.id   AF-A0A2N0VCD9-F1
#
_cell.length_a   1.000
_cell.length_b   1.000
_cell.length_c   1.000
_cell.angle_alpha   90.00
_cell.angle_beta   90.00
_cell.angle_gamma   90.00
#
_symmetry.space_group_name_H-M   'P 1'
#
loop_
_entity.id
_entity.type
_entity.pdbx_description
1 polymer ?
#
loop_
_entity_poly.entity_id
_entity_poly.type
_entity_poly.pdbx_seq_one_letter_code
_entity_poly.pdbx_strand_id
1 'polypeptide(L)' 'MQTVKQIVHDIADHLTEQATFDDAMYAIYVRQKLEQSLHAAAEGKVTSQEDIEKRYLHDAS' A
#
# COMPACT_ATOMS: atom_id res chain seq x y z
N MET A 1 16.93 -1.18 5.34
CA MET A 1 16.04 -0.97 4.18
C MET A 1 16.25 -2.14 3.24
N GLN A 2 15.20 -2.92 2.95
CA GLN A 2 15.32 -4.01 1.99
C GLN A 2 15.44 -3.43 0.58
N THR A 3 16.17 -4.10 -0.30
CA THR A 3 16.20 -3.76 -1.72
C THR A 3 14.91 -4.23 -2.38
N VAL A 4 14.53 -3.63 -3.52
CA VAL A 4 13.38 -4.08 -4.32
C VAL A 4 13.50 -5.57 -4.66
N LYS A 5 14.71 -6.05 -4.97
CA LYS A 5 14.97 -7.47 -5.24
C LYS A 5 14.59 -8.37 -4.04
N GLN A 6 15.01 -8.00 -2.83
CA GLN A 6 14.70 -8.76 -1.63
C GLN A 6 13.20 -8.78 -1.35
N ILE A 7 12.52 -7.64 -1.53
CA ILE A 7 11.07 -7.53 -1.35
C ILE A 7 10.32 -8.42 -2.35
N VAL A 8 10.74 -8.46 -3.61
CA VAL A 8 10.12 -9.32 -4.63
C VAL A 8 10.33 -10.80 -4.31
N HIS A 9 11.52 -11.18 -3.82
CA HIS A 9 11.76 -12.54 -3.35
C HIS A 9 10.86 -12.89 -2.17
N ASP A 10 10.78 -12.04 -1.14
CA ASP A 10 9.91 -12.26 0.01
C ASP A 10 8.44 -12.41 -0.41
N ILE A 11 7.95 -11.58 -1.35
CA ILE A 11 6.59 -11.71 -1.86
C ILE A 11 6.41 -13.06 -2.55
N ALA A 12 7.33 -13.44 -3.44
CA ALA A 12 7.26 -14.70 -4.15
C ALA A 12 7.27 -15.92 -3.21
N ASP A 13 8.09 -15.88 -2.15
CA ASP A 13 8.21 -16.95 -1.16
C ASP A 13 6.93 -17.15 -0.32
N HIS A 14 6.04 -16.15 -0.28
CA HIS A 14 4.75 -16.21 0.44
C HIS A 14 3.55 -16.50 -0.47
N LEU A 15 3.72 -16.56 -1.79
CA LEU A 15 2.65 -16.94 -2.70
C LEU A 15 2.36 -18.44 -2.58
N THR A 16 1.09 -18.81 -2.77
CA THR A 16 0.72 -20.23 -2.85
C THR A 16 1.03 -20.77 -4.24
N GLU A 17 1.17 -22.10 -4.37
CA GLU A 17 1.38 -22.76 -5.66
C GLU A 17 0.24 -22.53 -6.68
N GLN A 18 -0.94 -22.14 -6.20
CA GLN A 18 -2.12 -21.82 -7.02
C GLN A 18 -2.25 -20.32 -7.32
N ALA A 19 -1.36 -19.49 -6.78
CA ALA A 19 -1.41 -18.05 -6.97
C ALA A 19 -1.28 -17.70 -8.45
N THR A 20 -2.08 -16.74 -8.88
CA THR A 20 -2.06 -16.21 -10.24
C THR A 20 -1.14 -15.01 -10.35
N PHE A 21 -0.91 -14.54 -11.59
CA PHE A 21 -0.20 -13.28 -11.80
C PHE A 21 -0.95 -12.09 -11.17
N ASP A 22 -2.27 -12.12 -11.12
CA ASP A 22 -3.07 -11.05 -10.50
C ASP A 22 -2.82 -11.00 -8.99
N ASP A 23 -2.70 -12.15 -8.33
CA ASP A 23 -2.38 -12.24 -6.90
C ASP A 23 -0.97 -11.69 -6.61
N ALA A 24 0.01 -12.07 -7.43
CA ALA A 24 1.38 -11.57 -7.32
C ALA A 24 1.45 -10.05 -7.52
N MET A 25 0.77 -9.53 -8.54
CA MET A 25 0.72 -8.10 -8.82
C MET A 25 0.00 -7.33 -7.71
N TYR A 26 -1.08 -7.88 -7.17
CA TYR A 26 -1.78 -7.30 -6.03
C TYR A 26 -0.87 -7.21 -4.79
N ALA A 27 -0.12 -8.27 -4.48
CA ALA A 27 0.83 -8.26 -3.36
C ALA A 27 1.92 -7.18 -3.52
N ILE A 28 2.47 -7.04 -4.74
CA ILE A 28 3.44 -5.98 -5.06
C ILE A 28 2.82 -4.59 -4.88
N TYR A 29 1.61 -4.38 -5.39
CA TYR A 29 0.90 -3.10 -5.25
C TYR A 29 0.65 -2.72 -3.78
N VAL A 30 0.18 -3.68 -2.96
CA VAL A 30 -0.05 -3.47 -1.52
C VAL A 30 1.26 -3.08 -0.84
N ARG A 31 2.37 -3.77 -1.15
CA ARG A 31 3.68 -3.46 -0.59
C ARG A 31 4.13 -2.04 -0.95
N GLN A 32 3.99 -1.63 -2.21
CA GLN A 32 4.31 -0.27 -2.66
C GLN A 32 3.47 0.78 -1.92
N LYS A 33 2.16 0.55 -1.77
CA LYS A 33 1.25 1.48 -1.07
C LYS A 33 1.62 1.64 0.40
N LEU A 34 2.04 0.56 1.07
CA LEU A 34 2.50 0.61 2.46
C LEU A 34 3.78 1.43 2.60
N GLU A 35 4.76 1.24 1.72
CA GLU A 35 6.01 2.03 1.76
C GLU A 35 5.74 3.53 1.56
N GLN A 36 4.88 3.89 0.60
CA GLN A 36 4.47 5.28 0.39
C GLN A 36 3.77 5.86 1.62
N SER A 37 2.89 5.08 2.24
CA SER A 37 2.12 5.51 3.41
C SER A 37 3.03 5.71 4.62
N LEU A 38 3.98 4.81 4.86
CA LEU A 38 4.98 4.94 5.92
C LEU A 38 5.88 6.15 5.71
N HIS A 39 6.31 6.40 4.47
CA HIS A 39 7.11 7.57 4.14
C HIS A 39 6.34 8.87 4.35
N ALA A 40 5.10 8.95 3.86
CA ALA A 40 4.23 10.11 4.07
C ALA A 40 3.96 10.37 5.55
N ALA A 41 3.76 9.32 6.35
CA ALA A 41 3.60 9.42 7.80
C ALA A 41 4.86 9.97 8.48
N ALA A 42 6.05 9.49 8.09
CA ALA A 42 7.32 10.00 8.61
C ALA A 42 7.57 11.48 8.25
N GLU A 43 7.07 11.93 7.11
CA GLU A 43 7.14 13.33 6.66
C GLU A 43 6.02 14.22 7.23
N GLY A 44 5.13 13.68 8.07
CA GLY A 44 3.97 14.41 8.60
C GLY A 44 2.89 14.72 7.56
N LYS A 45 2.97 14.12 6.36
CA LYS A 45 1.98 14.24 5.28
C LYS A 45 0.80 13.29 5.52
N VAL A 46 0.14 13.47 6.66
CA VAL A 46 -1.07 12.73 7.04
C VAL A 46 -2.26 13.66 7.05
N THR A 47 -3.41 13.17 6.62
CA THR A 47 -4.69 13.91 6.68
C THR A 47 -5.51 13.36 7.83
N SER A 48 -6.11 14.22 8.64
CA SER A 48 -7.00 13.77 9.71
C SER A 48 -8.27 13.14 9.12
N GLN A 49 -8.93 12.28 9.90
CA GLN A 49 -10.22 11.71 9.51
C GLN A 49 -11.25 12.83 9.25
N GLU A 50 -11.32 13.84 10.14
CA GLU A 50 -12.24 14.97 10.00
C GLU A 50 -12.03 15.74 8.68
N ASP A 51 -10.77 15.93 8.26
CA ASP A 51 -10.45 16.62 7.01
C ASP A 51 -10.79 15.79 5.76
N ILE A 52 -10.67 14.45 5.83
CA ILE A 52 -11.11 13.54 4.77
C ILE A 52 -12.64 13.55 4.67
N GLU A 53 -13.35 13.49 5.79
CA GLU A 53 -14.81 13.51 5.82
C GLU A 53 -15.35 14.81 5.22
N LYS A 54 -14.79 15.97 5.59
CA LYS A 54 -15.15 17.26 4.97
C LYS A 54 -14.91 17.28 3.46
N ARG A 55 -13.88 16.61 2.96
CA ARG A 55 -13.52 16.62 1.54
C ARG A 55 -14.38 15.69 0.67
N TYR A 56 -14.79 14.54 1.20
CA TYR A 56 -15.42 13.49 0.40
C TYR A 56 -16.86 13.17 0.78
N LEU A 57 -17.31 13.55 1.98
CA LEU A 57 -18.70 13.31 2.44
C LEU A 57 -19.57 14.57 2.40
N HIS A 58 -18.98 15.77 2.28
CA HIS A 58 -19.75 17.02 2.24
C HIS A 58 -20.46 17.26 0.88
N ASP A 59 -19.96 16.65 -0.20
CA ASP A 59 -20.56 16.73 -1.55
C ASP A 59 -21.72 15.71 -1.77
N ALA A 60 -22.11 14.96 -0.75
CA ALA A 60 -23.17 13.94 -0.81
C ALA A 60 -24.53 14.41 -0.27
N SER A 61 -24.77 15.73 -0.18
CA SER A 61 -26.04 16.33 0.30
C SER A 61 -26.84 16.98 -0.83
#